data_AF-A0A7V9ERN6-F1
#
_entry.id   AF-A0A7V9ERN6-F1
#
_cell.length_a   1.000
_cell.length_b   1.000
_cell.length_c   1.000
_cell.angle_alpha   90.00
_cell.angle_beta   90.00
_cell.angle_gamma   90.00
#
_symmetry.space_group_name_H-M   'P 1'
#
loop_
_entity.id
_entity.type
_entity.pdbx_description
1 polymer ?
#
loop_
_entity_poly.entity_id
_entity_poly.type
_entity_poly.pdbx_seq_one_letter_code
_entity_poly.pdbx_strand_id
1 'polypeptide(L)' 'MRSLGFRVFRVRHQVEAEGVCARLEIAPNEMPRLDALADSLLAQLRAVGYADAWIDPRGYRSPPL' A
#
# COMPACT_ATOMS: atom_id res chain seq x y z
N MET A 1 9.19 -2.14 3.71
CA MET A 1 7.84 -2.58 4.20
C MET A 1 7.87 -3.69 5.23
N ARG A 2 8.45 -4.88 4.96
CA ARG A 2 8.64 -5.91 6.02
C ARG A 2 9.49 -5.41 7.20
N SER A 3 10.49 -4.56 6.92
CA SER A 3 11.31 -3.87 7.92
C SER A 3 10.57 -2.83 8.79
N LEU A 4 9.33 -2.45 8.42
CA LEU A 4 8.49 -1.50 9.17
C LEU A 4 7.45 -2.22 10.06
N GLY A 5 7.48 -3.55 10.12
CA GLY A 5 6.61 -4.35 11.01
C GLY A 5 5.25 -4.76 10.44
N PHE A 6 4.92 -4.44 9.18
CA PHE A 6 3.66 -4.88 8.57
C PHE A 6 3.75 -6.35 8.12
N ARG A 7 2.95 -7.23 8.74
CA ARG A 7 2.90 -8.68 8.44
C ARG A 7 1.99 -9.03 7.26
N VAL A 8 0.96 -8.21 6.97
CA VAL A 8 0.00 -8.46 5.88
C VAL A 8 -0.25 -7.15 5.14
N PHE A 9 0.37 -7.03 3.97
CA PHE A 9 0.12 -5.96 3.02
C PHE A 9 0.18 -6.54 1.61
N ARG A 10 -0.59 -5.98 0.69
CA ARG A 10 -0.55 -6.30 -0.73
C ARG A 10 -0.37 -5.01 -1.50
N VAL A 11 0.68 -4.96 -2.31
CA VAL A 11 0.85 -3.90 -3.31
C VAL A 11 0.18 -4.37 -4.59
N ARG A 12 -0.76 -3.61 -5.12
CA ARG A 12 -1.30 -3.81 -6.46
C ARG A 12 -0.68 -2.80 -7.40
N HIS A 13 -0.12 -3.32 -8.49
CA HIS A 13 0.43 -2.51 -9.57
C HIS A 13 -0.71 -2.15 -10.52
N GLN A 14 -0.83 -0.87 -10.84
CA GLN A 14 -1.76 -0.37 -11.85
C GLN A 14 -0.96 0.39 -12.89
N VAL A 15 -1.11 0.00 -14.16
CA VAL A 15 -0.43 0.67 -15.26
C VAL A 15 -1.35 1.77 -15.76
N GLU A 16 -0.84 3.00 -15.74
CA GLU A 16 -1.51 4.20 -16.25
C GLU A 16 -0.67 4.85 -17.35
N ALA A 17 -1.24 5.85 -18.04
CA ALA A 17 -0.55 6.53 -19.14
C ALA A 17 0.77 7.20 -18.70
N GLU A 18 0.86 7.62 -17.44
CA GLU A 18 1.98 8.35 -16.87
C GLU A 18 2.99 7.45 -16.13
N GLY A 19 2.72 6.14 -16.01
CA GLY A 19 3.61 5.18 -15.39
C GLY A 19 2.90 4.08 -14.60
N VAL A 20 3.64 3.38 -13.75
CA VAL A 20 3.09 2.36 -12.86
C VAL A 20 2.80 2.98 -11.50
N CYS A 21 1.54 2.88 -11.06
CA CYS A 21 1.07 3.31 -9.76
C CYS A 21 0.94 2.13 -8.79
N ALA A 22 1.04 2.41 -7.49
CA ALA A 22 0.87 1.43 -6.42
C ALA A 22 -0.39 1.69 -5.60
N ARG A 23 -1.31 0.73 -5.59
CA ARG A 23 -2.39 0.68 -4.59
C ARG A 23 -2.03 -0.25 -3.46
N LEU A 24 -1.94 0.28 -2.25
CA LEU A 24 -1.60 -0.47 -1.05
C LEU A 24 -2.86 -0.96 -0.34
N GLU A 25 -3.00 -2.28 -0.20
CA GLU A 25 -4.06 -2.93 0.56
C GLU A 25 -3.49 -3.45 1.90
N ILE A 26 -4.06 -2.97 3.00
CA ILE A 26 -3.60 -3.27 4.37
C ILE A 26 -4.67 -4.08 5.10
N ALA A 27 -4.25 -5.08 5.87
CA ALA A 27 -5.19 -5.88 6.66
C ALA A 27 -5.97 -4.98 7.66
N PRO A 28 -7.28 -5.22 7.87
CA PRO A 28 -8.10 -4.37 8.74
C PRO A 28 -7.54 -4.19 10.16
N ASN A 29 -6.93 -5.24 10.72
CA ASN A 29 -6.32 -5.21 12.05
C ASN A 29 -5.04 -4.36 12.14
N GLU A 30 -4.41 -4.03 11.01
CA GLU A 30 -3.24 -3.14 10.94
C GLU A 30 -3.62 -1.69 10.58
N MET A 31 -4.84 -1.45 10.09
CA MET A 31 -5.29 -0.10 9.72
C MET A 31 -5.18 0.95 10.84
N PRO A 32 -5.45 0.64 12.13
CA PRO A 32 -5.27 1.61 13.22
C PRO A 32 -3.83 2.13 13.37
N ARG A 33 -2.84 1.45 12.80
CA ARG A 33 -1.42 1.84 12.85
C ARG A 33 -1.01 2.74 11.69
N LEU A 34 -1.89 2.92 10.69
CA LEU A 34 -1.56 3.67 9.48
C LEU A 34 -1.36 5.15 9.74
N ASP A 35 -2.06 5.75 10.68
CA ASP A 35 -1.95 7.19 10.95
C ASP A 35 -0.50 7.61 11.25
N ALA A 36 0.27 6.74 11.91
CA ALA A 36 1.68 6.99 12.23
C ALA A 36 2.65 6.62 11.10
N LEU A 37 2.24 5.83 10.10
CA LEU A 37 3.13 5.17 9.15
C LEU A 37 2.80 5.44 7.68
N ALA A 38 1.61 5.98 7.37
CA ALA A 38 1.09 6.13 6.01
C ALA A 38 2.03 6.93 5.12
N ASP A 39 2.44 8.12 5.54
CA ASP A 39 3.33 8.99 4.76
C ASP A 39 4.67 8.32 4.46
N SER A 40 5.24 7.63 5.46
CA SER A 40 6.50 6.91 5.29
C SER A 40 6.37 5.74 4.31
N LEU A 41 5.23 5.02 4.33
CA LEU A 41 4.96 3.92 3.40
C LEU A 41 4.81 4.43 1.97
N LEU A 42 4.03 5.50 1.78
CA LEU A 42 3.78 6.08 0.46
C LEU A 42 5.06 6.68 -0.12
N ALA A 43 5.85 7.38 0.69
CA ALA A 43 7.15 7.91 0.29
C ALA A 43 8.12 6.80 -0.14
N GLN A 44 8.17 5.68 0.59
CA GLN A 44 9.00 4.53 0.22
C GLN A 44 8.55 3.88 -1.09
N LEU A 45 7.24 3.77 -1.34
CA LEU A 45 6.75 3.25 -2.61
C LEU A 45 7.19 4.15 -3.77
N ARG A 46 6.99 5.47 -3.66
CA ARG A 46 7.45 6.42 -4.69
C ARG A 46 8.97 6.34 -4.90
N ALA A 47 9.76 6.23 -3.82
CA ALA A 47 11.21 6.10 -3.89
C ALA A 47 11.69 4.82 -4.59
N VAL A 48 10.86 3.76 -4.64
CA VAL A 48 11.15 2.51 -5.36
C VAL A 48 10.80 2.61 -6.85
N GLY A 49 10.15 3.70 -7.29
CA GLY A 49 9.92 4.01 -8.71
C GLY A 49 8.46 3.97 -9.16
N TYR A 50 7.49 3.89 -8.24
CA TYR A 50 6.09 4.11 -8.60
C TYR A 50 5.84 5.59 -8.90
N ALA A 51 5.08 5.86 -9.96
CA ALA A 51 4.69 7.21 -10.35
C ALA A 51 3.81 7.87 -9.27
N ASP A 52 2.87 7.11 -8.72
CA ASP A 52 2.12 7.49 -7.53
C ASP A 52 1.78 6.27 -6.65
N ALA A 53 1.39 6.52 -5.40
CA ALA A 53 0.98 5.52 -4.45
C ALA A 53 -0.10 6.03 -3.50
N TRP A 54 -1.07 5.17 -3.18
CA TRP A 54 -2.12 5.45 -2.20
C TRP A 54 -2.56 4.19 -1.45
N ILE A 55 -3.21 4.39 -0.30
CA ILE A 55 -3.80 3.32 0.50
C ILE A 55 -5.26 3.13 0.07
N ASP A 56 -5.68 1.89 -0.19
CA ASP A 56 -7.10 1.57 -0.39
C ASP A 56 -7.83 1.71 0.96
N PRO A 57 -8.77 2.67 1.11
CA PRO A 57 -9.48 2.88 2.37
C PRO A 57 -10.37 1.69 2.75
N ARG A 58 -10.66 0.80 1.79
CA ARG A 58 -11.40 -0.43 2.04
C ARG A 58 -10.51 -1.58 2.51
N GLY A 59 -9.19 -1.38 2.59
CA GLY A 59 -8.21 -2.36 3.05
C GLY A 59 -8.11 -3.62 2.18
N TYR A 60 -7.35 -4.60 2.69
CA TYR A 60 -7.23 -5.92 2.10
C TYR A 60 -8.53 -6.70 2.26
N ARG A 61 -9.05 -7.20 1.13
CA ARG A 61 -10.15 -8.17 1.09
C ARG A 61 -9.63 -9.43 0.41
N SER A 62 -9.76 -10.58 1.08
CA SER A 62 -9.48 -11.86 0.44
C SER A 62 -10.35 -11.98 -0.81
N PRO A 63 -9.80 -12.47 -1.95
CA PRO A 63 -10.62 -12.80 -3.09
C PRO A 63 -11.67 -13.84 -2.67
N PRO A 64 -12.88 -13.82 -3.27
CA PRO A 64 -13.83 -14.91 -3.06
C PRO A 64 -13.16 -16.24 -3.40
N LEU A 65 -13.41 -17.25 -2.55
CA LEU A 65 -12.93 -18.62 -2.75
C LEU A 65 -13.42 -19.19 -4.09
#